data_AF-A0A8S9ITY5-F1
#
_entry.id   AF-A0A8S9ITY5-F1
#
_cell.length_a   1.000
_cell.length_b   1.000
_cell.length_c   1.000
_cell.angle_alpha   90.00
_cell.angle_beta   90.00
_cell.angle_gamma   90.00
#
_symmetry.space_group_name_H-M   'P 1'
#
loop_
_entity.id
_entity.type
_entity.pdbx_description
1 polymer ?
#
loop_
_entity_poly.entity_id
_entity_poly.type
_entity_poly.pdbx_seq_one_letter_code
_entity_poly.pdbx_strand_id
1 'polypeptide(L)'
;TNGTEEEPPIDYPIEDSLLPLEPDDANITQRPSPSRDFSVPMDCVGDLLMVWDFCSSFGRQLHLWRFSLEDFENALCHKESNLVLIMEVHACLFRFLINEGDDTFKALKRRSRKSKITLITWTEFLCDFLDSVDIPDLCCDVGTIKRGHYGLLDPSVKLRILRELVNQIAETMLFKGEVDELLEQRHALGAARREEALAEAKQKRKEKERSKTGEEARKKNSPQVIESSEDSKMKESTEGETKMENGSVSSGKPEKSEKRLMANVYLRKHKKQMTDTKSTSKEKVEKEEEEAESEEGEEEEGEEEEEEDEKGTLEMRGPEQRRQYYEREMEKIVIRTNTLGKDRNYNRYWWFRSNGRIFVEDSDCKEWGYYTSKEELDALMGSLNRKGERELSLHTQLEKFYDRICSTLQKRAKDIAHNIEMEEAVVRRSSRVKAPLHENPASAFQRYVNKWKED
;
A
#
# COMPACT_ATOMS: atom_id res chain seq x y z
N THR A 1 -23.76 -41.04 42.53
CA THR A 1 -24.05 -40.71 41.11
C THR A 1 -23.62 -39.29 40.88
N ASN A 2 -22.35 -39.09 40.53
CA ASN A 2 -21.90 -37.76 40.11
C ASN A 2 -22.27 -37.65 38.63
N GLY A 3 -23.17 -36.74 38.29
CA GLY A 3 -23.36 -36.37 36.90
C GLY A 3 -22.12 -35.63 36.44
N THR A 4 -21.36 -36.22 35.52
CA THR A 4 -20.60 -35.42 34.57
C THR A 4 -21.64 -34.77 33.66
N GLU A 5 -21.98 -33.52 33.96
CA GLU A 5 -22.68 -32.67 33.00
C GLU A 5 -21.70 -32.46 31.85
N GLU A 6 -21.92 -33.18 30.74
CA GLU A 6 -21.19 -32.96 29.50
C GLU A 6 -21.58 -31.57 29.00
N GLU A 7 -20.68 -30.59 29.15
CA GLU A 7 -20.89 -29.25 28.63
C GLU A 7 -21.17 -29.33 27.11
N PRO A 8 -22.16 -28.59 26.60
CA PRO A 8 -22.58 -28.72 25.21
C PRO A 8 -21.42 -28.37 24.28
N PRO A 9 -21.21 -29.14 23.19
CA PRO A 9 -20.07 -28.94 22.30
C PRO A 9 -20.07 -27.52 21.73
N ILE A 10 -19.03 -26.75 22.08
CA ILE A 10 -18.83 -25.39 21.60
C ILE A 10 -18.48 -25.45 20.11
N ASP A 11 -19.29 -24.81 19.28
CA ASP A 11 -18.98 -24.59 17.87
C ASP A 11 -18.04 -23.37 17.77
N TYR A 12 -17.00 -23.47 16.94
CA TYR A 12 -15.91 -22.50 16.87
C TYR A 12 -15.82 -21.87 15.46
N PRO A 13 -15.45 -20.59 15.33
CA PRO A 13 -14.91 -19.70 16.36
C PRO A 13 -15.98 -19.05 17.26
N ILE A 14 -15.55 -18.56 18.42
CA ILE A 14 -16.35 -17.71 19.33
C ILE A 14 -15.57 -16.43 19.70
N GLU A 15 -16.23 -15.44 20.29
CA GLU A 15 -15.56 -14.23 20.82
C GLU A 15 -14.39 -14.59 21.76
N ASP A 16 -13.20 -14.05 21.48
CA ASP A 16 -11.93 -14.42 22.14
C ASP A 16 -11.97 -14.27 23.67
N SER A 17 -12.80 -13.37 24.17
CA SER A 17 -13.00 -13.07 25.59
C SER A 17 -13.90 -14.08 26.32
N LEU A 18 -14.51 -15.02 25.59
CA LEU A 18 -15.38 -16.11 26.09
C LEU A 18 -14.72 -17.49 25.93
N LEU A 19 -13.48 -17.56 25.43
CA LEU A 19 -12.75 -18.82 25.26
C LEU A 19 -12.52 -19.51 26.62
N PRO A 20 -12.89 -20.80 26.76
CA PRO A 20 -12.54 -21.59 27.94
C PRO A 20 -11.04 -21.67 28.15
N LEU A 21 -10.60 -21.68 29.41
CA LEU A 21 -9.20 -21.94 29.80
C LEU A 21 -8.90 -23.45 29.73
N GLU A 22 -9.00 -24.02 28.53
CA GLU A 22 -8.75 -25.44 28.26
C GLU A 22 -7.25 -25.79 28.33
N PRO A 23 -6.89 -26.99 28.80
CA PRO A 23 -5.50 -27.44 28.83
C PRO A 23 -4.88 -27.66 27.44
N ASP A 24 -5.69 -27.69 26.37
CA ASP A 24 -5.23 -27.84 24.98
C ASP A 24 -4.62 -26.55 24.40
N ASP A 25 -4.83 -25.40 25.07
CA ASP A 25 -4.08 -24.16 24.83
C ASP A 25 -2.57 -24.31 25.14
N ALA A 26 -2.12 -25.45 25.68
CA ALA A 26 -0.69 -25.79 25.85
C ALA A 26 0.12 -25.82 24.54
N ASN A 27 -0.54 -25.85 23.38
CA ASN A 27 0.10 -25.71 22.06
C ASN A 27 0.32 -24.25 21.63
N ILE A 28 -0.27 -23.27 22.33
CA ILE A 28 -0.13 -21.85 22.01
C ILE A 28 1.19 -21.34 22.57
N THR A 29 2.09 -20.89 21.70
CA THR A 29 3.37 -20.32 22.13
C THR A 29 3.16 -18.99 22.84
N GLN A 30 3.94 -18.70 23.87
CA GLN A 30 3.90 -17.40 24.55
C GLN A 30 4.08 -16.26 23.53
N ARG A 31 3.16 -15.28 23.54
CA ARG A 31 3.20 -14.14 22.60
C ARG A 31 4.52 -13.38 22.72
N PRO A 32 5.28 -13.17 21.62
CA PRO A 32 6.51 -12.41 21.66
C PRO A 32 6.22 -10.96 22.07
N SER A 33 7.08 -10.38 22.89
CA SER A 33 7.02 -8.96 23.24
C SER A 33 7.54 -8.15 22.05
N PRO A 34 6.78 -7.19 21.50
CA PRO A 34 7.26 -6.35 20.40
C PRO A 34 8.35 -5.39 20.89
N SER A 35 9.33 -5.12 20.02
CA SER A 35 10.31 -4.04 20.24
C SER A 35 9.58 -2.68 20.30
N ARG A 36 10.11 -1.76 21.10
CA ARG A 36 9.59 -0.40 21.29
C ARG A 36 10.67 0.66 21.03
N ASP A 37 11.72 0.28 20.31
CA ASP A 37 12.95 1.05 20.15
C ASP A 37 12.79 2.10 19.02
N PHE A 38 11.89 3.07 19.26
CA PHE A 38 11.66 4.22 18.39
C PHE A 38 12.60 5.39 18.74
N SER A 39 12.95 6.20 17.74
CA SER A 39 13.78 7.39 17.92
C SER A 39 13.01 8.59 18.50
N VAL A 40 11.68 8.54 18.44
CA VAL A 40 10.74 9.60 18.87
C VAL A 40 9.99 9.21 20.16
N PRO A 41 9.41 10.18 20.91
CA PRO A 41 8.53 9.87 22.04
C PRO A 41 7.35 8.98 21.64
N MET A 42 6.98 8.04 22.51
CA MET A 42 5.93 7.02 22.26
C MET A 42 4.59 7.65 21.85
N ASP A 43 4.19 8.73 22.53
CA ASP A 43 2.96 9.50 22.26
C ASP A 43 2.88 10.06 20.83
N CYS A 44 4.01 10.12 20.10
CA CYS A 44 4.11 10.65 18.74
C CYS A 44 4.32 9.57 17.68
N VAL A 45 4.42 8.28 18.04
CA VAL A 45 4.65 7.19 17.07
C VAL A 45 3.46 7.03 16.11
N GLY A 46 2.23 7.23 16.59
CA GLY A 46 1.04 7.23 15.72
C GLY A 46 1.07 8.36 14.66
N ASP A 47 1.41 9.59 15.07
CA ASP A 47 1.57 10.73 14.15
C ASP A 47 2.73 10.48 13.16
N LEU A 48 3.86 9.96 13.63
CA LEU A 48 5.02 9.56 12.81
C LEU A 48 4.62 8.59 11.70
N LEU A 49 3.98 7.47 12.07
CA LEU A 49 3.59 6.42 11.12
C LEU A 49 2.52 6.91 10.14
N MET A 50 1.58 7.74 10.59
CA MET A 50 0.55 8.31 9.72
C MET A 50 1.15 9.27 8.68
N VAL A 51 2.00 10.24 9.08
CA VAL A 51 2.67 11.15 8.13
C VAL A 51 3.57 10.36 7.17
N TRP A 52 4.33 9.39 7.68
CA TRP A 52 5.25 8.61 6.86
C TRP A 52 4.53 7.65 5.89
N ASP A 53 3.40 7.04 6.26
CA ASP A 53 2.61 6.19 5.36
C ASP A 53 1.96 7.03 4.25
N PHE A 54 1.47 8.24 4.58
CA PHE A 54 0.97 9.20 3.60
C PHE A 54 2.06 9.56 2.56
N CYS A 55 3.22 10.03 3.02
CA CYS A 55 4.36 10.34 2.13
C CYS A 55 4.88 9.11 1.36
N SER A 56 4.81 7.91 1.94
CA SER A 56 5.25 6.66 1.30
C SER A 56 4.30 6.15 0.21
N SER A 57 3.01 6.44 0.36
CA SER A 57 1.92 6.00 -0.51
C SER A 57 1.68 6.98 -1.65
N PHE A 58 1.52 8.27 -1.34
CA PHE A 58 1.24 9.35 -2.29
C PHE A 58 2.52 10.05 -2.80
N GLY A 59 3.69 9.44 -2.61
CA GLY A 59 4.98 10.02 -3.01
C GLY A 59 5.11 10.32 -4.51
N ARG A 60 4.32 9.67 -5.37
CA ARG A 60 4.25 10.02 -6.81
C ARG A 60 3.51 11.36 -7.01
N GLN A 61 2.30 11.47 -6.48
CA GLN A 61 1.43 12.65 -6.54
C GLN A 61 2.11 13.89 -5.92
N LEU A 62 2.80 13.69 -4.79
CA LEU A 62 3.55 14.75 -4.10
C LEU A 62 4.91 15.08 -4.76
N HIS A 63 5.27 14.39 -5.86
CA HIS A 63 6.61 14.41 -6.48
C HIS A 63 7.76 14.28 -5.46
N LEU A 64 7.57 13.42 -4.46
CA LEU A 64 8.42 13.27 -3.29
C LEU A 64 9.27 11.99 -3.41
N TRP A 65 10.59 12.15 -3.36
CA TRP A 65 11.52 11.02 -3.44
C TRP A 65 11.30 10.02 -2.29
N ARG A 66 11.56 8.73 -2.52
CA ARG A 66 11.32 7.66 -1.53
C ARG A 66 12.43 7.61 -0.46
N PHE A 67 12.04 7.61 0.80
CA PHE A 67 12.90 7.49 1.98
C PHE A 67 12.40 6.39 2.95
N SER A 68 13.26 5.87 3.82
CA SER A 68 12.84 4.91 4.85
C SER A 68 12.19 5.62 6.05
N LEU A 69 11.44 4.86 6.86
CA LEU A 69 10.93 5.37 8.14
C LEU A 69 12.07 5.80 9.06
N GLU A 70 13.20 5.09 9.00
CA GLU A 70 14.34 5.32 9.86
C GLU A 70 15.11 6.58 9.44
N ASP A 71 15.19 6.91 8.14
CA ASP A 71 15.69 8.22 7.66
C ASP A 71 14.80 9.37 8.18
N PHE A 72 13.49 9.16 8.20
CA PHE A 72 12.51 10.15 8.64
C PHE A 72 12.56 10.38 10.16
N GLU A 73 12.59 9.30 10.95
CA GLU A 73 12.84 9.35 12.40
C GLU A 73 14.13 10.10 12.73
N ASN A 74 15.24 9.74 12.06
CA ASN A 74 16.53 10.42 12.26
C ASN A 74 16.47 11.90 11.86
N ALA A 75 15.80 12.25 10.76
CA ALA A 75 15.65 13.63 10.31
C ALA A 75 14.76 14.49 11.24
N LEU A 76 13.75 13.89 11.87
CA LEU A 76 12.93 14.53 12.90
C LEU A 76 13.71 14.75 14.20
N CYS A 77 14.51 13.77 14.62
CA CYS A 77 15.36 13.88 15.80
C CYS A 77 16.67 14.68 15.57
N HIS A 78 16.98 15.03 14.32
CA HIS A 78 18.15 15.84 13.97
C HIS A 78 18.05 17.26 14.55
N LYS A 79 19.11 17.67 15.24
CA LYS A 79 19.17 18.97 15.97
C LYS A 79 19.92 20.06 15.21
N GLU A 80 20.73 19.69 14.22
CA GLU A 80 21.47 20.66 13.39
C GLU A 80 20.60 21.20 12.24
N SER A 81 20.97 22.36 11.72
CA SER A 81 20.22 23.09 10.69
C SER A 81 20.14 22.41 9.30
N ASN A 82 20.90 21.34 9.05
CA ASN A 82 20.95 20.68 7.74
C ASN A 82 19.80 19.69 7.53
N LEU A 83 18.58 20.20 7.50
CA LEU A 83 17.33 19.42 7.53
C LEU A 83 16.82 19.07 6.12
N VAL A 84 17.67 18.54 5.25
CA VAL A 84 17.35 18.35 3.81
C VAL A 84 16.06 17.55 3.60
N LEU A 85 15.91 16.39 4.26
CA LEU A 85 14.72 15.55 4.10
C LEU A 85 13.44 16.24 4.61
N ILE A 86 13.48 16.86 5.79
CA ILE A 86 12.32 17.59 6.34
C ILE A 86 11.94 18.77 5.45
N MET A 87 12.94 19.48 4.89
CA MET A 87 12.72 20.58 3.96
C MET A 87 12.08 20.11 2.66
N GLU A 88 12.53 19.01 2.07
CA GLU A 88 11.94 18.51 0.82
C GLU A 88 10.51 18.00 1.03
N VAL A 89 10.24 17.28 2.13
CA VAL A 89 8.87 16.90 2.53
C VAL A 89 7.98 18.14 2.65
N HIS A 90 8.40 19.17 3.41
CA HIS A 90 7.64 20.43 3.50
C HIS A 90 7.50 21.11 2.12
N ALA A 91 8.54 21.09 1.28
CA ALA A 91 8.52 21.73 -0.03
C ALA A 91 7.51 21.07 -0.99
N CYS A 92 7.43 19.74 -1.01
CA CYS A 92 6.42 18.99 -1.76
C CYS A 92 5.00 19.32 -1.27
N LEU A 93 4.76 19.22 0.04
CA LEU A 93 3.45 19.51 0.65
C LEU A 93 3.02 20.98 0.38
N PHE A 94 3.94 21.95 0.49
CA PHE A 94 3.65 23.35 0.14
C PHE A 94 3.39 23.56 -1.35
N ARG A 95 4.14 22.91 -2.26
CA ARG A 95 3.91 23.01 -3.72
C ARG A 95 2.49 22.54 -4.06
N PHE A 96 2.05 21.43 -3.47
CA PHE A 96 0.68 20.91 -3.63
C PHE A 96 -0.37 21.96 -3.23
N LEU A 97 -0.28 22.49 -2.00
CA LEU A 97 -1.20 23.51 -1.48
C LEU A 97 -1.15 24.86 -2.24
N ILE A 98 -0.05 25.18 -2.93
CA ILE A 98 0.05 26.36 -3.81
C ILE A 98 -0.69 26.14 -5.14
N ASN A 99 -0.63 24.92 -5.67
CA ASN A 99 -1.17 24.53 -6.98
C ASN A 99 -2.70 24.42 -6.95
N GLU A 100 -3.26 23.63 -6.02
CA GLU A 100 -4.70 23.55 -5.68
C GLU A 100 -5.38 24.92 -5.71
N GLY A 101 -4.67 25.91 -5.17
CA GLY A 101 -4.92 27.30 -5.49
C GLY A 101 -6.14 27.93 -4.84
N ASP A 102 -6.74 27.20 -3.90
CA ASP A 102 -7.76 27.65 -2.98
C ASP A 102 -7.36 28.96 -2.25
N ASP A 103 -8.40 29.68 -1.85
CA ASP A 103 -8.35 31.01 -1.27
C ASP A 103 -7.80 31.02 0.17
N THR A 104 -7.63 29.85 0.80
CA THR A 104 -7.04 29.66 2.13
C THR A 104 -5.55 30.01 2.17
N PHE A 105 -4.73 29.42 1.29
CA PHE A 105 -3.25 29.56 1.34
C PHE A 105 -2.70 30.76 0.54
N LYS A 106 -3.46 31.86 0.52
CA LYS A 106 -3.08 33.14 -0.13
C LYS A 106 -1.74 33.72 0.31
N ALA A 107 -1.27 33.45 1.52
CA ALA A 107 0.07 33.87 1.96
C ALA A 107 1.16 33.10 1.20
N LEU A 108 1.11 31.76 1.29
CA LEU A 108 1.97 30.80 0.59
C LEU A 108 2.06 31.10 -0.91
N LYS A 109 0.91 31.29 -1.58
CA LYS A 109 0.80 31.59 -3.03
C LYS A 109 1.29 33.00 -3.42
N ARG A 110 1.40 33.93 -2.46
CA ARG A 110 2.05 35.25 -2.65
C ARG A 110 3.56 35.20 -2.43
N ARG A 111 4.08 34.24 -1.65
CA ARG A 111 5.53 34.05 -1.44
C ARG A 111 6.17 33.23 -2.56
N SER A 112 5.52 32.18 -3.05
CA SER A 112 6.03 31.35 -4.17
C SER A 112 6.31 32.17 -5.44
N ARG A 113 5.44 33.15 -5.73
CA ARG A 113 5.61 34.14 -6.82
C ARG A 113 6.81 35.10 -6.65
N LYS A 114 7.48 35.11 -5.48
CA LYS A 114 8.60 36.00 -5.15
C LYS A 114 9.90 35.26 -4.84
N SER A 115 9.83 33.98 -4.47
CA SER A 115 10.97 33.19 -4.02
C SER A 115 10.69 31.71 -4.22
N LYS A 116 11.69 30.95 -4.66
CA LYS A 116 11.61 29.48 -4.66
C LYS A 116 11.74 28.95 -3.22
N ILE A 117 11.15 27.79 -2.96
CA ILE A 117 11.37 27.05 -1.71
C ILE A 117 12.80 26.49 -1.76
N THR A 118 13.59 26.75 -0.72
CA THR A 118 15.00 26.33 -0.59
C THR A 118 15.33 26.05 0.86
N LEU A 119 16.48 25.44 1.14
CA LEU A 119 16.98 25.16 2.50
C LEU A 119 17.04 26.39 3.44
N ILE A 120 17.07 27.61 2.87
CA ILE A 120 17.02 28.87 3.62
C ILE A 120 15.57 29.38 3.75
N THR A 121 14.84 29.45 2.63
CA THR A 121 13.53 30.14 2.55
C THR A 121 12.34 29.32 3.05
N TRP A 122 12.42 27.98 3.12
CA TRP A 122 11.27 27.12 3.46
C TRP A 122 10.63 27.43 4.82
N THR A 123 11.43 27.88 5.79
CA THR A 123 10.93 28.28 7.12
C THR A 123 9.96 29.46 7.05
N GLU A 124 10.10 30.35 6.06
CA GLU A 124 9.16 31.45 5.83
C GLU A 124 7.83 30.97 5.26
N PHE A 125 7.85 29.96 4.38
CA PHE A 125 6.64 29.32 3.85
C PHE A 125 5.88 28.60 4.96
N LEU A 126 6.60 27.88 5.84
CA LEU A 126 6.01 27.29 7.04
C LEU A 126 5.38 28.35 7.96
N CYS A 127 6.00 29.51 8.10
CA CYS A 127 5.41 30.60 8.87
C CYS A 127 4.14 31.17 8.23
N ASP A 128 4.14 31.41 6.92
CA ASP A 128 2.96 31.84 6.18
C ASP A 128 1.81 30.81 6.25
N PHE A 129 2.13 29.52 6.38
CA PHE A 129 1.16 28.45 6.65
C PHE A 129 0.65 28.48 8.09
N LEU A 130 1.53 28.48 9.10
CA LEU A 130 1.11 28.51 10.51
C LEU A 130 0.32 29.78 10.87
N ASP A 131 0.71 30.93 10.32
CA ASP A 131 -0.02 32.21 10.44
C ASP A 131 -1.39 32.19 9.68
N SER A 132 -1.77 31.09 9.01
CA SER A 132 -3.03 30.91 8.26
C SER A 132 -3.98 29.83 8.82
N VAL A 133 -3.48 28.83 9.56
CA VAL A 133 -4.31 27.76 10.17
C VAL A 133 -4.74 28.09 11.62
N ASP A 134 -4.10 29.08 12.27
CA ASP A 134 -4.48 29.65 13.58
C ASP A 134 -4.69 28.62 14.71
N ILE A 135 -3.84 27.59 14.77
CA ILE A 135 -3.83 26.58 15.84
C ILE A 135 -2.93 27.08 16.99
N PRO A 136 -3.46 27.47 18.17
CA PRO A 136 -2.68 28.19 19.19
C PRO A 136 -1.44 27.43 19.66
N ASP A 137 -1.56 26.11 19.87
CA ASP A 137 -0.47 25.22 20.27
C ASP A 137 0.74 25.25 19.32
N LEU A 138 0.50 25.42 18.02
CA LEU A 138 1.53 25.41 16.98
C LEU A 138 2.15 26.81 16.80
N CYS A 139 1.41 27.86 17.13
CA CYS A 139 1.87 29.25 17.04
C CYS A 139 2.96 29.59 18.09
N CYS A 140 3.03 28.88 19.22
CA CYS A 140 4.01 29.11 20.29
C CYS A 140 5.48 29.10 19.78
N ASP A 141 5.83 28.15 18.91
CA ASP A 141 7.19 27.97 18.41
C ASP A 141 7.52 28.74 17.13
N VAL A 142 6.57 29.48 16.57
CA VAL A 142 6.76 30.30 15.36
C VAL A 142 7.91 31.31 15.53
N GLY A 143 8.12 31.84 16.74
CA GLY A 143 9.28 32.69 17.04
C GLY A 143 10.64 31.97 16.93
N THR A 144 10.70 30.65 17.11
CA THR A 144 11.88 29.80 16.94
C THR A 144 12.07 29.38 15.48
N ILE A 145 10.96 29.09 14.77
CA ILE A 145 10.95 28.82 13.33
C ILE A 145 11.43 30.04 12.53
N LYS A 146 10.89 31.25 12.82
CA LYS A 146 11.29 32.53 12.20
C LYS A 146 12.77 32.93 12.44
N ARG A 147 13.49 32.22 13.33
CA ARG A 147 14.95 32.36 13.57
C ARG A 147 15.79 31.28 12.87
N GLY A 148 15.19 30.39 12.07
CA GLY A 148 15.88 29.30 11.40
C GLY A 148 16.27 28.11 12.31
N HIS A 149 15.77 28.09 13.56
CA HIS A 149 16.15 27.08 14.56
C HIS A 149 15.20 25.86 14.60
N TYR A 150 14.56 25.51 13.48
CA TYR A 150 13.61 24.38 13.41
C TYR A 150 14.21 23.06 13.91
N GLY A 151 15.51 22.81 13.71
CA GLY A 151 16.19 21.62 14.20
C GLY A 151 16.11 21.45 15.73
N LEU A 152 16.08 22.56 16.47
CA LEU A 152 16.00 22.57 17.93
C LEU A 152 14.59 22.34 18.49
N LEU A 153 13.56 22.28 17.63
CA LEU A 153 12.21 21.92 18.06
C LEU A 153 12.14 20.45 18.49
N ASP A 154 11.22 20.16 19.40
CA ASP A 154 10.93 18.78 19.79
C ASP A 154 10.31 17.99 18.62
N PRO A 155 10.64 16.70 18.42
CA PRO A 155 10.03 15.86 17.39
C PRO A 155 8.49 15.86 17.42
N SER A 156 7.87 15.98 18.59
CA SER A 156 6.41 16.10 18.74
C SER A 156 5.85 17.33 18.01
N VAL A 157 6.48 18.51 18.15
CA VAL A 157 6.07 19.74 17.48
C VAL A 157 6.29 19.62 15.96
N LYS A 158 7.44 19.06 15.54
CA LYS A 158 7.73 18.79 14.12
C LYS A 158 6.68 17.88 13.47
N LEU A 159 6.27 16.83 14.18
CA LEU A 159 5.23 15.90 13.72
C LEU A 159 3.84 16.51 13.72
N ARG A 160 3.46 17.32 14.71
CA ARG A 160 2.17 18.05 14.72
C ARG A 160 2.05 19.01 13.53
N ILE A 161 3.13 19.71 13.16
CA ILE A 161 3.19 20.57 11.97
C ILE A 161 2.94 19.74 10.69
N LEU A 162 3.66 18.63 10.54
CA LEU A 162 3.57 17.77 9.36
C LEU A 162 2.22 17.05 9.24
N ARG A 163 1.65 16.60 10.36
CA ARG A 163 0.28 16.07 10.40
C ARG A 163 -0.72 17.09 9.90
N GLU A 164 -0.62 18.33 10.33
CA GLU A 164 -1.56 19.36 9.89
C GLU A 164 -1.42 19.66 8.39
N LEU A 165 -0.20 19.70 7.85
CA LEU A 165 0.01 19.80 6.40
C LEU A 165 -0.63 18.63 5.63
N VAL A 166 -0.51 17.40 6.15
CA VAL A 166 -1.13 16.20 5.58
C VAL A 166 -2.66 16.25 5.68
N ASN A 167 -3.22 16.69 6.81
CA ASN A 167 -4.66 16.88 7.00
C ASN A 167 -5.24 17.88 5.98
N GLN A 168 -4.62 19.06 5.86
CA GLN A 168 -5.05 20.10 4.93
C GLN A 168 -5.04 19.57 3.50
N ILE A 169 -3.97 18.88 3.07
CA ILE A 169 -3.92 18.24 1.74
C ILE A 169 -5.04 17.22 1.55
N ALA A 170 -5.24 16.32 2.51
CA ALA A 170 -6.31 15.31 2.48
C ALA A 170 -7.74 15.89 2.48
N GLU A 171 -7.91 17.14 2.94
CA GLU A 171 -9.18 17.88 2.84
C GLU A 171 -9.38 18.62 1.51
N THR A 172 -8.33 18.83 0.72
CA THR A 172 -8.41 19.55 -0.57
C THR A 172 -9.04 18.72 -1.70
N MET A 173 -9.38 19.35 -2.83
CA MET A 173 -10.28 18.77 -3.83
C MET A 173 -9.57 18.09 -5.02
N LEU A 174 -8.41 18.59 -5.48
CA LEU A 174 -7.64 17.85 -6.49
C LEU A 174 -7.06 16.58 -5.86
N PHE A 175 -6.57 16.63 -4.61
CA PHE A 175 -6.11 15.42 -3.91
C PHE A 175 -7.20 14.34 -3.81
N LYS A 176 -8.47 14.72 -3.62
CA LYS A 176 -9.60 13.78 -3.63
C LYS A 176 -9.86 13.21 -5.04
N GLY A 177 -9.70 14.04 -6.08
CA GLY A 177 -9.72 13.59 -7.47
C GLY A 177 -8.64 12.55 -7.76
N GLU A 178 -7.38 12.84 -7.42
CA GLU A 178 -6.25 11.90 -7.56
C GLU A 178 -6.51 10.57 -6.83
N VAL A 179 -7.09 10.63 -5.63
CA VAL A 179 -7.46 9.43 -4.85
C VAL A 179 -8.60 8.63 -5.49
N ASP A 180 -9.59 9.30 -6.08
CA ASP A 180 -10.68 8.66 -6.83
C ASP A 180 -10.20 8.07 -8.17
N GLU A 181 -9.23 8.69 -8.85
CA GLU A 181 -8.58 8.15 -10.05
C GLU A 181 -7.76 6.89 -9.73
N LEU A 182 -6.96 6.91 -8.65
CA LEU A 182 -6.28 5.71 -8.13
C LEU A 182 -7.27 4.61 -7.74
N LEU A 183 -8.47 4.96 -7.25
CA LEU A 183 -9.54 4.02 -6.96
C LEU A 183 -10.11 3.39 -8.24
N GLU A 184 -10.36 4.18 -9.28
CA GLU A 184 -10.82 3.72 -10.60
C GLU A 184 -9.79 2.80 -11.27
N GLN A 185 -8.51 3.20 -11.33
CA GLN A 185 -7.41 2.36 -11.84
C GLN A 185 -7.35 1.00 -11.12
N ARG A 186 -7.42 1.00 -9.79
CA ARG A 186 -7.40 -0.24 -8.99
C ARG A 186 -8.65 -1.09 -9.18
N HIS A 187 -9.81 -0.48 -9.43
CA HIS A 187 -11.03 -1.19 -9.80
C HIS A 187 -10.95 -1.80 -11.21
N ALA A 188 -10.32 -1.12 -12.17
CA ALA A 188 -10.08 -1.62 -13.53
C ALA A 188 -9.16 -2.85 -13.52
N LEU A 189 -8.00 -2.78 -12.86
CA LEU A 189 -7.10 -3.94 -12.64
C LEU A 189 -7.84 -5.10 -11.95
N GLY A 190 -8.66 -4.79 -10.94
CA GLY A 190 -9.51 -5.75 -10.25
C GLY A 190 -10.63 -6.35 -11.12
N ALA A 191 -11.07 -5.66 -12.17
CA ALA A 191 -12.00 -6.17 -13.18
C ALA A 191 -11.28 -7.08 -14.19
N ALA A 192 -10.16 -6.64 -14.75
CA ALA A 192 -9.33 -7.42 -15.67
C ALA A 192 -8.92 -8.78 -15.08
N ARG A 193 -8.42 -8.80 -13.83
CA ARG A 193 -8.10 -10.04 -13.08
C ARG A 193 -9.30 -11.00 -12.97
N ARG A 194 -10.52 -10.48 -12.83
CA ARG A 194 -11.75 -11.29 -12.76
C ARG A 194 -12.17 -11.82 -14.13
N GLU A 195 -12.05 -11.00 -15.18
CA GLU A 195 -12.32 -11.44 -16.55
C GLU A 195 -11.34 -12.53 -17.01
N GLU A 196 -10.03 -12.37 -16.76
CA GLU A 196 -9.03 -13.36 -17.12
C GLU A 196 -9.29 -14.70 -16.41
N ALA A 197 -9.58 -14.67 -15.10
CA ALA A 197 -9.94 -15.87 -14.34
C ALA A 197 -11.22 -16.56 -14.87
N LEU A 198 -12.20 -15.78 -15.36
CA LEU A 198 -13.39 -16.32 -16.02
C LEU A 198 -13.07 -16.88 -17.43
N ALA A 199 -12.14 -16.29 -18.17
CA ALA A 199 -11.67 -16.81 -19.46
C ALA A 199 -10.92 -18.15 -19.27
N GLU A 200 -9.99 -18.22 -18.34
CA GLU A 200 -9.26 -19.44 -17.96
C GLU A 200 -10.22 -20.55 -17.51
N ALA A 201 -11.22 -20.22 -16.68
CA ALA A 201 -12.25 -21.16 -16.26
C ALA A 201 -13.14 -21.67 -17.42
N LYS A 202 -13.47 -20.81 -18.41
CA LYS A 202 -14.16 -21.21 -19.64
C LYS A 202 -13.28 -22.13 -20.50
N GLN A 203 -11.98 -21.87 -20.59
CA GLN A 203 -11.01 -22.68 -21.35
C GLN A 203 -10.85 -24.08 -20.73
N LYS A 204 -10.62 -24.15 -19.41
CA LYS A 204 -10.51 -25.43 -18.67
C LYS A 204 -11.79 -26.28 -18.77
N ARG A 205 -12.98 -25.68 -18.88
CA ARG A 205 -14.24 -26.39 -19.17
C ARG A 205 -14.25 -26.99 -20.58
N LYS A 206 -13.99 -26.19 -21.61
CA LYS A 206 -13.91 -26.63 -23.01
C LYS A 206 -12.89 -27.77 -23.23
N GLU A 207 -11.75 -27.70 -22.54
CA GLU A 207 -10.72 -28.74 -22.58
C GLU A 207 -11.17 -30.05 -21.89
N LYS A 208 -11.82 -29.94 -20.73
CA LYS A 208 -12.42 -31.08 -20.00
C LYS A 208 -13.61 -31.71 -20.73
N GLU A 209 -14.28 -30.96 -21.61
CA GLU A 209 -15.29 -31.47 -22.54
C GLU A 209 -14.63 -32.19 -23.72
N ARG A 210 -13.66 -31.55 -24.38
CA ARG A 210 -12.94 -32.10 -25.55
C ARG A 210 -12.19 -33.41 -25.25
N SER A 211 -11.62 -33.54 -24.05
CA SER A 211 -10.95 -34.75 -23.59
C SER A 211 -11.92 -35.92 -23.39
N LYS A 212 -13.08 -35.70 -22.74
CA LYS A 212 -14.14 -36.71 -22.58
C LYS A 212 -14.60 -37.28 -23.94
N THR A 213 -14.88 -36.42 -24.92
CA THR A 213 -15.28 -36.87 -26.26
C THR A 213 -14.19 -37.73 -26.93
N GLY A 214 -12.91 -37.47 -26.64
CA GLY A 214 -11.78 -38.29 -27.08
C GLY A 214 -11.71 -39.66 -26.40
N GLU A 215 -12.05 -39.75 -25.11
CA GLU A 215 -12.13 -41.03 -24.39
C GLU A 215 -13.33 -41.88 -24.85
N GLU A 216 -14.49 -41.27 -25.09
CA GLU A 216 -15.66 -41.97 -25.66
C GLU A 216 -15.39 -42.50 -27.07
N ALA A 217 -14.64 -41.74 -27.89
CA ALA A 217 -14.19 -42.20 -29.19
C ALA A 217 -13.21 -43.39 -29.08
N ARG A 218 -12.29 -43.39 -28.11
CA ARG A 218 -11.39 -44.53 -27.86
C ARG A 218 -12.12 -45.77 -27.35
N LYS A 219 -13.10 -45.63 -26.45
CA LYS A 219 -13.89 -46.75 -25.91
C LYS A 219 -14.75 -47.48 -26.96
N LYS A 220 -15.00 -46.89 -28.13
CA LYS A 220 -15.72 -47.55 -29.24
C LYS A 220 -14.85 -48.45 -30.13
N ASN A 221 -13.52 -48.45 -29.95
CA ASN A 221 -12.59 -49.15 -30.83
C ASN A 221 -11.91 -50.39 -30.21
N SER A 222 -12.38 -50.88 -29.06
CA SER A 222 -11.95 -52.17 -28.48
C SER A 222 -12.89 -53.31 -28.90
N PRO A 223 -12.41 -54.36 -29.60
CA PRO A 223 -13.25 -55.51 -29.93
C PRO A 223 -13.77 -56.25 -28.70
N GLN A 224 -15.05 -56.65 -28.71
CA GLN A 224 -15.58 -57.56 -27.69
C GLN A 224 -15.05 -58.98 -27.91
N VAL A 225 -14.51 -59.59 -26.86
CA VAL A 225 -14.52 -61.05 -26.70
C VAL A 225 -15.78 -61.39 -25.92
N ILE A 226 -16.55 -62.36 -26.42
CA ILE A 226 -17.81 -62.81 -25.81
C ILE A 226 -17.60 -64.22 -25.28
N GLU A 227 -17.77 -64.41 -23.98
CA GLU A 227 -18.07 -65.69 -23.35
C GLU A 227 -19.05 -65.46 -22.18
N SER A 228 -19.77 -66.49 -21.75
CA SER A 228 -21.17 -66.32 -21.32
C SER A 228 -21.56 -66.96 -19.97
N SER A 229 -22.72 -66.50 -19.45
CA SER A 229 -23.52 -67.09 -18.36
C SER A 229 -22.93 -66.96 -16.93
N GLU A 230 -23.69 -67.00 -15.83
CA GLU A 230 -25.10 -67.39 -15.60
C GLU A 230 -25.94 -66.35 -14.80
N ASP A 231 -27.23 -66.67 -14.65
CA ASP A 231 -28.31 -66.04 -13.84
C ASP A 231 -28.05 -66.13 -12.30
N SER A 232 -28.75 -65.48 -11.35
CA SER A 232 -30.03 -64.74 -11.34
C SER A 232 -30.25 -63.88 -10.07
N LYS A 233 -31.38 -63.12 -10.04
CA LYS A 233 -32.17 -62.64 -8.87
C LYS A 233 -31.72 -61.31 -8.22
N MET A 234 -32.41 -60.18 -8.45
CA MET A 234 -33.60 -59.66 -7.71
C MET A 234 -33.40 -59.57 -6.19
N LYS A 235 -33.68 -58.45 -5.49
CA LYS A 235 -34.65 -57.32 -5.63
C LYS A 235 -34.01 -56.05 -4.99
N GLU A 236 -34.45 -54.79 -5.12
CA GLU A 236 -35.56 -54.06 -5.78
C GLU A 236 -35.00 -52.63 -6.13
N SER A 237 -35.66 -51.52 -6.48
CA SER A 237 -37.06 -51.06 -6.59
C SER A 237 -37.24 -49.96 -7.67
N THR A 238 -38.47 -49.51 -7.90
CA THR A 238 -38.87 -48.53 -8.94
C THR A 238 -39.57 -47.27 -8.40
N GLU A 239 -39.58 -46.21 -9.23
CA GLU A 239 -40.58 -45.12 -9.34
C GLU A 239 -40.86 -44.23 -8.09
N GLY A 240 -41.08 -42.92 -8.20
CA GLY A 240 -41.03 -41.99 -9.34
C GLY A 240 -42.40 -41.63 -9.94
N GLU A 241 -43.01 -40.51 -9.52
CA GLU A 241 -44.06 -39.84 -10.30
C GLU A 241 -44.16 -38.32 -10.03
N THR A 242 -44.85 -37.60 -10.92
CA THR A 242 -44.95 -36.13 -10.97
C THR A 242 -46.37 -35.64 -10.65
N LYS A 243 -46.52 -34.37 -10.25
CA LYS A 243 -47.76 -33.62 -10.54
C LYS A 243 -47.63 -32.09 -10.44
N MET A 244 -48.42 -31.41 -11.27
CA MET A 244 -48.77 -29.99 -11.18
C MET A 244 -50.26 -29.87 -10.78
N GLU A 245 -50.69 -28.83 -10.05
CA GLU A 245 -51.52 -27.72 -10.61
C GLU A 245 -52.08 -26.72 -9.56
N ASN A 246 -52.00 -25.43 -9.92
CA ASN A 246 -52.95 -24.30 -9.78
C ASN A 246 -53.94 -24.10 -8.59
N GLY A 247 -53.90 -22.87 -8.04
CA GLY A 247 -55.06 -22.10 -7.54
C GLY A 247 -55.07 -21.71 -6.03
N SER A 248 -55.56 -20.54 -5.58
CA SER A 248 -55.90 -19.28 -6.29
C SER A 248 -56.04 -18.04 -5.35
N VAL A 249 -55.51 -16.89 -5.79
CA VAL A 249 -55.97 -15.47 -5.62
C VAL A 249 -56.57 -14.93 -4.29
N SER A 250 -55.93 -13.88 -3.72
CA SER A 250 -56.60 -12.59 -3.40
C SER A 250 -55.61 -11.40 -3.21
N SER A 251 -56.14 -10.18 -3.07
CA SER A 251 -55.50 -8.84 -3.11
C SER A 251 -54.52 -8.51 -1.95
N GLY A 252 -53.63 -7.50 -2.06
CA GLY A 252 -53.54 -6.41 -3.06
C GLY A 252 -52.24 -5.57 -3.09
N LYS A 253 -52.34 -4.33 -3.60
CA LYS A 253 -51.29 -3.31 -3.89
C LYS A 253 -51.89 -1.89 -3.72
N PRO A 254 -51.15 -0.75 -3.75
CA PRO A 254 -49.82 -0.45 -4.35
C PRO A 254 -48.84 0.15 -3.30
N GLU A 255 -47.73 0.88 -3.53
CA GLU A 255 -47.04 1.57 -4.66
C GLU A 255 -45.52 1.23 -4.64
N LYS A 256 -44.67 1.24 -5.69
CA LYS A 256 -44.41 2.10 -6.87
C LYS A 256 -43.49 3.33 -6.61
N SER A 257 -42.16 3.14 -6.74
CA SER A 257 -41.27 4.14 -7.39
C SER A 257 -39.88 3.57 -7.82
N GLU A 258 -39.45 4.02 -8.99
CA GLU A 258 -38.10 4.27 -9.52
C GLU A 258 -36.84 3.57 -8.97
N LYS A 259 -36.17 2.79 -9.86
CA LYS A 259 -34.72 2.87 -10.21
C LYS A 259 -34.33 1.87 -11.31
N ARG A 260 -34.57 2.22 -12.60
CA ARG A 260 -34.02 1.46 -13.75
C ARG A 260 -33.89 2.25 -15.07
N LEU A 261 -33.45 3.51 -15.01
CA LEU A 261 -33.05 4.30 -16.19
C LEU A 261 -31.90 5.25 -15.82
N MET A 262 -30.65 4.77 -15.92
CA MET A 262 -29.44 5.58 -16.16
C MET A 262 -28.31 4.65 -16.62
N ALA A 263 -28.44 4.18 -17.86
CA ALA A 263 -27.37 3.54 -18.63
C ALA A 263 -27.60 3.94 -20.11
N ASN A 264 -26.53 4.08 -20.89
CA ASN A 264 -26.51 4.56 -22.29
C ASN A 264 -26.57 6.09 -22.51
N VAL A 265 -26.13 6.87 -21.52
CA VAL A 265 -25.53 8.21 -21.68
C VAL A 265 -24.30 8.19 -20.75
N TYR A 266 -23.06 8.46 -21.13
CA TYR A 266 -22.55 9.24 -22.26
C TYR A 266 -21.62 8.44 -23.18
N LEU A 267 -21.93 8.34 -24.48
CA LEU A 267 -20.95 7.94 -25.50
C LEU A 267 -21.36 8.44 -26.91
N ARG A 268 -21.19 9.75 -27.17
CA ARG A 268 -21.17 10.38 -28.52
C ARG A 268 -21.11 11.92 -28.45
N LYS A 269 -20.02 12.51 -28.97
CA LYS A 269 -20.06 13.56 -30.01
C LYS A 269 -18.64 13.83 -30.55
N HIS A 270 -18.55 14.10 -31.85
CA HIS A 270 -17.30 14.29 -32.59
C HIS A 270 -17.30 15.65 -33.31
N LYS A 271 -16.16 16.35 -33.27
CA LYS A 271 -15.40 16.90 -34.42
C LYS A 271 -16.14 17.78 -35.46
N LYS A 272 -15.70 19.06 -35.55
CA LYS A 272 -15.90 20.08 -36.63
C LYS A 272 -17.29 20.75 -36.71
N GLN A 273 -17.47 21.99 -37.22
CA GLN A 273 -16.55 22.91 -37.94
C GLN A 273 -16.83 24.42 -37.65
N MET A 274 -16.03 25.33 -38.23
CA MET A 274 -15.93 26.79 -37.93
C MET A 274 -16.96 27.71 -38.63
N THR A 275 -17.11 28.98 -38.18
CA THR A 275 -16.79 30.19 -39.01
C THR A 275 -16.77 31.53 -38.22
N ASP A 276 -15.84 32.40 -38.61
CA ASP A 276 -15.71 33.87 -38.46
C ASP A 276 -16.36 34.68 -37.31
N THR A 277 -15.53 35.42 -36.56
CA THR A 277 -15.40 36.90 -36.71
C THR A 277 -14.01 37.41 -36.25
N LYS A 278 -13.53 38.50 -36.85
CA LYS A 278 -12.28 39.26 -36.58
C LYS A 278 -12.28 40.03 -35.23
N SER A 279 -11.17 40.53 -34.65
CA SER A 279 -9.76 40.67 -35.11
C SER A 279 -8.77 41.03 -33.98
N THR A 280 -7.50 40.63 -34.16
CA THR A 280 -6.22 41.22 -33.63
C THR A 280 -5.99 41.25 -32.10
N SER A 281 -4.77 41.03 -31.59
CA SER A 281 -3.44 40.98 -32.22
C SER A 281 -2.51 39.88 -31.65
N LYS A 282 -1.67 39.31 -32.51
CA LYS A 282 -0.47 38.50 -32.17
C LYS A 282 0.62 39.38 -31.51
N GLU A 283 1.80 38.93 -31.06
CA GLU A 283 2.61 37.77 -31.48
C GLU A 283 3.69 37.48 -30.42
N LYS A 284 3.57 36.37 -29.66
CA LYS A 284 4.67 35.81 -28.81
C LYS A 284 4.40 34.50 -28.07
N VAL A 285 3.13 34.15 -27.81
CA VAL A 285 2.77 32.97 -26.97
C VAL A 285 2.75 31.66 -27.78
N GLU A 286 2.42 31.74 -29.07
CA GLU A 286 2.28 30.63 -30.05
C GLU A 286 3.57 29.81 -30.32
N LYS A 287 4.57 29.86 -29.44
CA LYS A 287 5.78 29.01 -29.48
C LYS A 287 6.08 28.29 -28.16
N GLU A 288 5.63 28.84 -27.03
CA GLU A 288 5.74 28.15 -25.73
C GLU A 288 4.56 27.17 -25.56
N GLU A 289 3.41 27.46 -26.18
CA GLU A 289 2.25 26.53 -26.25
C GLU A 289 2.48 25.37 -27.26
N GLU A 290 3.07 25.63 -28.44
CA GLU A 290 3.36 24.56 -29.43
C GLU A 290 4.47 23.59 -28.95
N GLU A 291 5.46 24.07 -28.19
CA GLU A 291 6.50 23.20 -27.61
C GLU A 291 5.93 22.38 -26.42
N ALA A 292 5.05 22.95 -25.59
CA ALA A 292 4.38 22.24 -24.50
C ALA A 292 3.36 21.18 -24.97
N GLU A 293 2.50 21.47 -25.95
CA GLU A 293 1.60 20.46 -26.54
C GLU A 293 2.39 19.32 -27.22
N SER A 294 3.65 19.56 -27.64
CA SER A 294 4.51 18.50 -28.17
C SER A 294 5.21 17.67 -27.09
N GLU A 295 5.63 18.26 -25.96
CA GLU A 295 6.19 17.49 -24.84
C GLU A 295 5.09 16.65 -24.13
N GLU A 296 3.90 17.22 -23.88
CA GLU A 296 2.76 16.46 -23.33
C GLU A 296 2.30 15.35 -24.30
N GLY A 297 2.35 15.60 -25.62
CA GLY A 297 2.02 14.60 -26.65
C GLY A 297 3.05 13.48 -26.80
N GLU A 298 4.35 13.78 -26.69
CA GLU A 298 5.41 12.76 -26.69
C GLU A 298 5.45 11.96 -25.36
N GLU A 299 5.02 12.53 -24.24
CA GLU A 299 4.80 11.78 -22.99
C GLU A 299 3.53 10.90 -23.06
N GLU A 300 2.39 11.38 -23.59
CA GLU A 300 1.18 10.54 -23.79
C GLU A 300 1.41 9.41 -24.81
N GLU A 301 2.02 9.67 -25.98
CA GLU A 301 2.35 8.60 -26.95
C GLU A 301 3.38 7.62 -26.37
N GLY A 302 4.29 8.09 -25.50
CA GLY A 302 5.24 7.23 -24.77
C GLY A 302 4.58 6.32 -23.73
N GLU A 303 3.63 6.83 -22.93
CA GLU A 303 2.86 5.99 -22.00
C GLU A 303 1.90 5.03 -22.73
N GLU A 304 1.29 5.42 -23.87
CA GLU A 304 0.50 4.50 -24.70
C GLU A 304 1.36 3.39 -25.34
N GLU A 305 2.56 3.68 -25.85
CA GLU A 305 3.48 2.64 -26.34
C GLU A 305 3.99 1.72 -25.22
N GLU A 306 4.34 2.24 -24.03
CA GLU A 306 4.71 1.39 -22.88
C GLU A 306 3.53 0.52 -22.39
N GLU A 307 2.29 1.03 -22.37
CA GLU A 307 1.10 0.22 -22.04
C GLU A 307 0.83 -0.87 -23.09
N GLU A 308 0.92 -0.57 -24.40
CA GLU A 308 0.73 -1.58 -25.46
C GLU A 308 1.80 -2.68 -25.39
N ASP A 309 3.06 -2.36 -25.08
CA ASP A 309 4.15 -3.35 -24.97
C ASP A 309 4.13 -4.14 -23.63
N GLU A 310 3.74 -3.52 -22.49
CA GLU A 310 3.45 -4.26 -21.25
C GLU A 310 2.29 -5.25 -21.46
N LYS A 311 1.24 -4.83 -22.16
CA LYS A 311 0.03 -5.62 -22.49
C LYS A 311 0.32 -6.74 -23.48
N GLY A 312 1.09 -6.48 -24.53
CA GLY A 312 1.57 -7.49 -25.48
C GLY A 312 2.50 -8.52 -24.83
N THR A 313 3.42 -8.08 -23.96
CA THR A 313 4.25 -9.00 -23.17
C THR A 313 3.46 -9.70 -22.05
N LEU A 314 2.35 -9.13 -21.57
CA LEU A 314 1.43 -9.78 -20.64
C LEU A 314 0.66 -10.92 -21.30
N GLU A 315 0.12 -10.76 -22.51
CA GLU A 315 -0.58 -11.84 -23.22
C GLU A 315 0.31 -13.08 -23.42
N MET A 316 1.60 -12.86 -23.68
CA MET A 316 2.63 -13.89 -23.85
C MET A 316 3.05 -14.59 -22.53
N ARG A 317 2.71 -14.05 -21.35
CA ARG A 317 3.02 -14.65 -20.04
C ARG A 317 2.01 -15.75 -19.68
N GLY A 318 2.46 -16.72 -18.87
CA GLY A 318 1.60 -17.81 -18.37
C GLY A 318 0.52 -17.31 -17.39
N PRO A 319 -0.61 -18.02 -17.20
CA PRO A 319 -1.73 -17.55 -16.37
C PRO A 319 -1.34 -17.19 -14.92
N GLU A 320 -0.39 -17.92 -14.33
CA GLU A 320 0.14 -17.63 -12.99
C GLU A 320 0.97 -16.34 -12.95
N GLN A 321 1.75 -16.07 -13.99
CA GLN A 321 2.54 -14.85 -14.13
C GLN A 321 1.65 -13.61 -14.36
N ARG A 322 0.54 -13.76 -15.11
CA ARG A 322 -0.44 -12.68 -15.29
C ARG A 322 -1.23 -12.38 -14.02
N ARG A 323 -1.62 -13.42 -13.27
CA ARG A 323 -2.19 -13.26 -11.92
C ARG A 323 -1.22 -12.53 -10.98
N GLN A 324 0.07 -12.89 -10.98
CA GLN A 324 1.12 -12.21 -10.19
C GLN A 324 1.38 -10.78 -10.64
N TYR A 325 1.23 -10.48 -11.94
CA TYR A 325 1.26 -9.12 -12.47
C TYR A 325 0.10 -8.29 -11.92
N TYR A 326 -1.16 -8.71 -12.13
CA TYR A 326 -2.32 -7.98 -11.58
C TYR A 326 -2.26 -7.82 -10.05
N GLU A 327 -1.72 -8.80 -9.32
CA GLU A 327 -1.46 -8.67 -7.89
C GLU A 327 -0.44 -7.56 -7.59
N ARG A 328 0.70 -7.55 -8.29
CA ARG A 328 1.77 -6.52 -8.15
C ARG A 328 1.28 -5.12 -8.50
N GLU A 329 0.49 -4.96 -9.56
CA GLU A 329 -0.01 -3.66 -10.01
C GLU A 329 -1.08 -3.13 -9.05
N MET A 330 -2.03 -3.96 -8.62
CA MET A 330 -2.97 -3.61 -7.54
C MET A 330 -2.28 -3.34 -6.19
N GLU A 331 -1.02 -3.75 -6.02
CA GLU A 331 -0.18 -3.50 -4.84
C GLU A 331 0.69 -2.24 -4.95
N LYS A 332 0.96 -1.72 -6.16
CA LYS A 332 1.55 -0.38 -6.35
C LYS A 332 0.56 0.71 -5.90
N ILE A 333 -0.74 0.51 -6.16
CA ILE A 333 -1.80 1.49 -5.88
C ILE A 333 -2.24 1.44 -4.41
N VAL A 334 -1.53 2.19 -3.55
CA VAL A 334 -1.82 2.29 -2.11
C VAL A 334 -2.76 3.46 -1.81
N ILE A 335 -4.07 3.17 -1.78
CA ILE A 335 -5.13 4.13 -1.43
C ILE A 335 -5.24 4.32 0.09
N ARG A 336 -5.00 3.24 0.86
CA ARG A 336 -5.04 3.21 2.33
C ARG A 336 -4.29 1.98 2.86
N THR A 337 -3.62 2.12 3.99
CA THR A 337 -3.16 0.99 4.80
C THR A 337 -4.28 0.54 5.74
N ASN A 338 -4.58 -0.76 5.69
CA ASN A 338 -5.58 -1.41 6.54
C ASN A 338 -4.87 -2.19 7.66
N THR A 339 -5.50 -2.28 8.83
CA THR A 339 -5.10 -3.20 9.89
C THR A 339 -5.21 -4.65 9.42
N LEU A 340 -4.22 -5.48 9.75
CA LEU A 340 -4.25 -6.93 9.59
C LEU A 340 -5.28 -7.61 10.50
N GLY A 341 -5.72 -6.95 11.58
CA GLY A 341 -6.73 -7.47 12.49
C GLY A 341 -6.57 -6.92 13.90
N LYS A 342 -7.22 -7.60 14.85
CA LYS A 342 -7.08 -7.38 16.29
C LYS A 342 -6.81 -8.70 17.00
N ASP A 343 -6.18 -8.65 18.16
CA ASP A 343 -6.07 -9.79 19.06
C ASP A 343 -7.13 -9.78 20.19
N ARG A 344 -7.03 -10.75 21.12
CA ARG A 344 -7.96 -10.86 22.26
C ARG A 344 -7.96 -9.62 23.17
N ASN A 345 -6.86 -8.86 23.19
CA ASN A 345 -6.70 -7.62 23.96
C ASN A 345 -7.21 -6.38 23.20
N TYR A 346 -7.71 -6.54 21.96
CA TYR A 346 -8.07 -5.47 21.01
C TYR A 346 -6.89 -4.65 20.46
N ASN A 347 -5.64 -5.10 20.66
CA ASN A 347 -4.46 -4.49 20.01
C ASN A 347 -4.61 -4.57 18.50
N ARG A 348 -4.27 -3.50 17.77
CA ARG A 348 -4.37 -3.43 16.31
C ARG A 348 -3.02 -3.75 15.67
N TYR A 349 -3.05 -4.65 14.70
CA TYR A 349 -1.85 -5.07 13.97
C TYR A 349 -1.83 -4.37 12.61
N TRP A 350 -0.73 -3.74 12.27
CA TRP A 350 -0.53 -2.93 11.07
C TRP A 350 0.66 -3.46 10.27
N TRP A 351 0.57 -3.42 8.94
CA TRP A 351 1.69 -3.76 8.06
C TRP A 351 1.79 -2.77 6.91
N PHE A 352 2.87 -1.99 6.91
CA PHE A 352 3.14 -0.97 5.92
C PHE A 352 4.03 -1.54 4.81
N ARG A 353 3.50 -1.56 3.58
CA ARG A 353 4.12 -2.20 2.40
C ARG A 353 5.53 -1.67 2.08
N SER A 354 5.84 -0.45 2.50
CA SER A 354 7.12 0.25 2.32
C SER A 354 8.18 -0.05 3.38
N ASN A 355 7.81 -0.52 4.58
CA ASN A 355 8.76 -0.83 5.67
C ASN A 355 8.94 -2.35 5.88
N GLY A 356 7.88 -3.14 5.73
CA GLY A 356 7.92 -4.59 5.92
C GLY A 356 7.76 -5.06 7.37
N ARG A 357 8.15 -4.25 8.36
CA ARG A 357 7.82 -4.47 9.79
C ARG A 357 6.31 -4.63 10.01
N ILE A 358 5.94 -5.46 10.97
CA ILE A 358 4.59 -5.50 11.54
C ILE A 358 4.60 -4.60 12.78
N PHE A 359 3.68 -3.65 12.85
CA PHE A 359 3.52 -2.77 14.00
C PHE A 359 2.31 -3.22 14.82
N VAL A 360 2.40 -3.09 16.14
CA VAL A 360 1.34 -3.34 17.10
C VAL A 360 1.00 -2.03 17.79
N GLU A 361 -0.26 -1.65 17.73
CA GLU A 361 -0.84 -0.52 18.42
C GLU A 361 -1.73 -1.05 19.55
N ASP A 362 -1.52 -0.58 20.78
CA ASP A 362 -2.34 -0.97 21.92
C ASP A 362 -3.82 -0.56 21.73
N SER A 363 -4.71 -1.28 22.42
CA SER A 363 -6.12 -0.96 22.60
C SER A 363 -6.40 0.53 22.83
N ASP A 364 -5.64 1.17 23.73
CA ASP A 364 -5.77 2.57 24.16
C ASP A 364 -5.09 3.57 23.19
N CYS A 365 -4.48 3.11 22.10
CA CYS A 365 -3.74 3.86 21.06
C CYS A 365 -2.44 4.55 21.53
N LYS A 366 -2.10 4.47 22.83
CA LYS A 366 -0.97 5.18 23.45
C LYS A 366 0.36 4.48 23.24
N GLU A 367 0.37 3.16 23.32
CA GLU A 367 1.59 2.36 23.19
C GLU A 367 1.69 1.74 21.80
N TRP A 368 2.89 1.83 21.21
CA TRP A 368 3.25 1.21 19.95
C TRP A 368 4.44 0.28 20.13
N GLY A 369 4.56 -0.70 19.25
CA GLY A 369 5.73 -1.55 19.10
C GLY A 369 5.79 -2.18 17.71
N TYR A 370 6.83 -2.96 17.44
CA TYR A 370 6.95 -3.69 16.17
C TYR A 370 7.67 -5.04 16.32
N TYR A 371 7.53 -5.85 15.26
CA TYR A 371 8.31 -7.07 15.01
C TYR A 371 9.14 -6.88 13.74
N THR A 372 10.36 -7.45 13.74
CA THR A 372 11.40 -7.19 12.72
C THR A 372 11.99 -8.44 12.08
N SER A 373 11.93 -9.57 12.76
CA SER A 373 12.50 -10.86 12.36
C SER A 373 11.42 -11.81 11.85
N LYS A 374 11.82 -12.87 11.16
CA LYS A 374 10.89 -13.93 10.75
C LYS A 374 10.45 -14.74 11.97
N GLU A 375 11.37 -14.91 12.91
CA GLU A 375 11.24 -15.68 14.14
C GLU A 375 10.19 -15.06 15.08
N GLU A 376 10.13 -13.72 15.17
CA GLU A 376 9.06 -13.00 15.86
C GLU A 376 7.69 -13.18 15.18
N LEU A 377 7.63 -13.20 13.84
CA LEU A 377 6.38 -13.43 13.09
C LEU A 377 5.89 -14.88 13.26
N ASP A 378 6.78 -15.86 13.16
CA ASP A 378 6.46 -17.27 13.38
C ASP A 378 5.94 -17.49 14.82
N ALA A 379 6.60 -16.89 15.82
CA ALA A 379 6.16 -16.92 17.22
C ALA A 379 4.85 -16.14 17.46
N LEU A 380 4.62 -15.03 16.76
CA LEU A 380 3.36 -14.30 16.81
C LEU A 380 2.22 -15.18 16.30
N MET A 381 2.36 -15.78 15.11
CA MET A 381 1.35 -16.66 14.52
C MET A 381 1.06 -17.90 15.39
N GLY A 382 2.09 -18.48 16.02
CA GLY A 382 1.93 -19.56 17.00
C GLY A 382 1.23 -19.13 18.31
N SER A 383 1.15 -17.83 18.59
CA SER A 383 0.51 -17.27 19.79
C SER A 383 -0.96 -16.84 19.60
N LEU A 384 -1.55 -17.03 18.40
CA LEU A 384 -2.92 -16.66 18.08
C LEU A 384 -3.86 -17.86 18.27
N ASN A 385 -4.86 -17.74 19.14
CA ASN A 385 -5.84 -18.80 19.34
C ASN A 385 -6.86 -18.80 18.20
N ARG A 386 -6.75 -19.76 17.28
CA ARG A 386 -7.67 -19.94 16.14
C ARG A 386 -9.11 -20.30 16.55
N LYS A 387 -9.37 -20.60 17.83
CA LYS A 387 -10.73 -20.73 18.39
C LYS A 387 -11.43 -19.37 18.55
N GLY A 388 -10.68 -18.27 18.64
CA GLY A 388 -11.21 -16.91 18.80
C GLY A 388 -11.52 -16.23 17.46
N GLU A 389 -12.67 -15.56 17.31
CA GLU A 389 -13.04 -14.86 16.08
C GLU A 389 -12.01 -13.82 15.62
N ARG A 390 -11.46 -13.03 16.55
CA ARG A 390 -10.53 -11.93 16.23
C ARG A 390 -9.13 -12.47 15.94
N GLU A 391 -8.60 -13.32 16.82
CA GLU A 391 -7.29 -13.95 16.62
C GLU A 391 -7.26 -14.91 15.41
N LEU A 392 -8.38 -15.57 15.06
CA LEU A 392 -8.50 -16.30 13.78
C LEU A 392 -8.47 -15.34 12.58
N SER A 393 -9.23 -14.25 12.62
CA SER A 393 -9.25 -13.24 11.53
C SER A 393 -7.86 -12.64 11.29
N LEU A 394 -7.15 -12.31 12.37
CA LEU A 394 -5.77 -11.83 12.33
C LEU A 394 -4.82 -12.91 11.80
N HIS A 395 -4.96 -14.18 12.23
CA HIS A 395 -4.15 -15.27 11.71
C HIS A 395 -4.35 -15.45 10.20
N THR A 396 -5.58 -15.51 9.70
CA THR A 396 -5.86 -15.67 8.26
C THR A 396 -5.32 -14.50 7.42
N GLN A 397 -5.28 -13.28 7.96
CA GLN A 397 -4.66 -12.15 7.27
C GLN A 397 -3.13 -12.19 7.31
N LEU A 398 -2.52 -12.57 8.43
CA LEU A 398 -1.06 -12.80 8.53
C LEU A 398 -0.62 -13.90 7.56
N GLU A 399 -1.30 -15.05 7.57
CA GLU A 399 -1.06 -16.20 6.69
C GLU A 399 -1.16 -15.82 5.21
N LYS A 400 -2.18 -15.02 4.83
CA LYS A 400 -2.34 -14.51 3.46
C LYS A 400 -1.16 -13.64 2.99
N PHE A 401 -0.55 -12.86 3.88
CA PHE A 401 0.56 -11.96 3.54
C PHE A 401 1.94 -12.53 3.94
N TYR A 402 2.01 -13.71 4.54
CA TYR A 402 3.19 -14.27 5.20
C TYR A 402 4.44 -14.28 4.33
N ASP A 403 4.38 -14.89 3.14
CA ASP A 403 5.53 -14.98 2.22
C ASP A 403 6.03 -13.59 1.79
N ARG A 404 5.10 -12.63 1.67
CA ARG A 404 5.40 -11.26 1.26
C ARG A 404 6.00 -10.45 2.40
N ILE A 405 5.48 -10.58 3.62
CA ILE A 405 6.07 -10.00 4.84
C ILE A 405 7.49 -10.56 5.01
N CYS A 406 7.67 -11.88 5.01
CA CYS A 406 8.97 -12.55 5.08
C CYS A 406 9.94 -12.05 4.00
N SER A 407 9.47 -11.92 2.76
CA SER A 407 10.29 -11.39 1.65
C SER A 407 10.72 -9.94 1.90
N THR A 408 9.82 -9.08 2.41
CA THR A 408 10.17 -7.67 2.74
C THR A 408 11.14 -7.58 3.91
N LEU A 409 10.96 -8.37 4.98
CA LEU A 409 11.87 -8.42 6.12
C LEU A 409 13.26 -8.94 5.71
N GLN A 410 13.33 -10.01 4.91
CA GLN A 410 14.61 -10.51 4.38
C GLN A 410 15.31 -9.53 3.45
N LYS A 411 14.56 -8.78 2.62
CA LYS A 411 15.15 -7.71 1.81
C LYS A 411 15.71 -6.61 2.71
N ARG A 412 14.89 -6.09 3.63
CA ARG A 412 15.27 -5.06 4.61
C ARG A 412 16.53 -5.45 5.40
N ALA A 413 16.63 -6.69 5.87
CA ALA A 413 17.80 -7.18 6.59
C ALA A 413 19.08 -7.18 5.73
N LYS A 414 18.97 -7.54 4.43
CA LYS A 414 20.09 -7.46 3.47
C LYS A 414 20.46 -6.02 3.15
N ASP A 415 19.49 -5.16 2.92
CA ASP A 415 19.70 -3.73 2.64
C ASP A 415 20.42 -3.04 3.82
N ILE A 416 20.03 -3.33 5.06
CA ILE A 416 20.70 -2.87 6.29
C ILE A 416 22.14 -3.42 6.38
N ALA A 417 22.33 -4.73 6.19
CA ALA A 417 23.66 -5.35 6.26
C ALA A 417 24.62 -4.78 5.19
N HIS A 418 24.12 -4.50 3.99
CA HIS A 418 24.89 -3.89 2.91
C HIS A 418 25.27 -2.44 3.21
N ASN A 419 24.36 -1.65 3.78
CA ASN A 419 24.67 -0.29 4.21
C ASN A 419 25.76 -0.28 5.29
N ILE A 420 25.68 -1.17 6.28
CA ILE A 420 26.71 -1.33 7.32
C ILE A 420 28.06 -1.75 6.71
N GLU A 421 28.08 -2.70 5.77
CA GLU A 421 29.29 -3.08 5.05
C GLU A 421 29.89 -1.91 4.25
N MET A 422 29.07 -1.12 3.57
CA MET A 422 29.49 0.07 2.83
C MET A 422 30.07 1.14 3.75
N GLU A 423 29.42 1.45 4.88
CA GLU A 423 29.93 2.40 5.87
C GLU A 423 31.26 1.92 6.46
N GLU A 424 31.35 0.64 6.85
CA GLU A 424 32.59 0.08 7.39
C GLU A 424 33.71 0.06 6.33
N ALA A 425 33.38 -0.16 5.05
CA ALA A 425 34.31 -0.04 3.94
C ALA A 425 34.76 1.42 3.71
N VAL A 426 33.88 2.42 3.87
CA VAL A 426 34.23 3.85 3.82
C VAL A 426 35.15 4.23 5.01
N VAL A 427 34.85 3.76 6.21
CA VAL A 427 35.71 3.95 7.40
C VAL A 427 37.08 3.28 7.21
N ARG A 428 37.14 2.07 6.65
CA ARG A 428 38.39 1.38 6.29
C ARG A 428 39.18 2.10 5.18
N ARG A 429 38.51 2.75 4.22
CA ARG A 429 39.17 3.60 3.21
C ARG A 429 39.72 4.89 3.85
N SER A 430 38.94 5.56 4.69
CA SER A 430 39.34 6.77 5.41
C SER A 430 40.54 6.53 6.34
N SER A 431 40.52 5.46 7.13
CA SER A 431 41.63 5.09 8.02
C SER A 431 42.94 4.77 7.30
N ARG A 432 42.88 4.17 6.10
CA ARG A 432 44.06 3.95 5.22
C ARG A 432 44.66 5.21 4.61
N VAL A 433 43.93 6.34 4.63
CA VAL A 433 44.35 7.62 4.04
C VAL A 433 44.76 8.65 5.12
N LYS A 434 44.58 8.36 6.41
CA LYS A 434 45.07 9.23 7.50
C LYS A 434 46.60 9.22 7.56
N ALA A 435 47.19 10.41 7.33
CA ALA A 435 48.62 10.64 7.55
C ALA A 435 48.99 10.47 9.04
N PRO A 436 50.22 10.01 9.36
CA PRO A 436 50.81 10.17 10.69
C PRO A 436 50.87 11.64 11.12
N LEU A 437 50.88 11.89 12.43
CA LEU A 437 50.79 13.23 13.06
C LEU A 437 51.90 14.25 12.70
N HIS A 438 52.86 13.89 11.83
CA HIS A 438 53.98 14.72 11.40
C HIS A 438 54.06 14.87 9.87
N GLU A 439 53.01 14.49 9.12
CA GLU A 439 53.01 14.51 7.65
C GLU A 439 51.79 15.24 7.08
N ASN A 440 51.95 15.87 5.90
CA ASN A 440 50.89 16.66 5.27
C ASN A 440 49.76 15.74 4.75
N PRO A 441 48.50 15.89 5.24
CA PRO A 441 47.37 15.06 4.80
C PRO A 441 47.15 15.05 3.29
N ALA A 442 47.44 16.16 2.61
CA ALA A 442 47.30 16.30 1.15
C ALA A 442 48.29 15.44 0.33
N SER A 443 49.21 14.71 0.97
CA SER A 443 50.18 13.82 0.32
C SER A 443 49.97 12.33 0.61
N ALA A 444 49.11 11.98 1.57
CA ALA A 444 48.96 10.61 2.07
C ALA A 444 48.58 9.58 0.99
N PHE A 445 47.71 9.96 0.05
CA PHE A 445 47.24 9.09 -1.03
C PHE A 445 48.36 8.66 -1.99
N GLN A 446 49.46 9.43 -2.11
CA GLN A 446 50.58 9.11 -3.00
C GLN A 446 51.39 7.88 -2.55
N ARG A 447 51.20 7.43 -1.30
CA ARG A 447 51.85 6.23 -0.74
C ARG A 447 50.96 4.97 -0.79
N TYR A 448 49.78 5.04 -1.40
CA TYR A 448 48.89 3.89 -1.52
C TYR A 448 49.45 2.87 -2.53
N VAL A 449 50.17 1.86 -2.03
CA VAL A 449 50.61 0.69 -2.82
C VAL A 449 49.60 -0.43 -2.64
N ASN A 450 48.92 -0.82 -3.72
CA ASN A 450 47.86 -1.82 -3.67
C ASN A 450 48.42 -3.25 -3.62
N LYS A 451 48.65 -3.78 -2.41
CA LYS A 451 49.24 -5.11 -2.17
C LYS A 451 48.40 -6.32 -2.62
N TRP A 452 47.23 -6.12 -3.25
CA TRP A 452 46.33 -7.19 -3.72
C TRP A 452 46.57 -7.58 -5.19
N LYS A 453 47.82 -7.54 -5.66
CA LYS A 453 48.19 -7.88 -7.05
C LYS A 453 49.46 -8.75 -7.18
N GLU A 454 49.99 -9.25 -6.07
CA GLU A 454 51.17 -10.12 -6.03
C GLU A 454 50.88 -11.31 -5.10
N ASP A 455 50.05 -12.23 -5.58
CA ASP A 455 50.04 -13.70 -5.32
C ASP A 455 49.05 -14.36 -6.30
#